data_AF-A0A1H6XNL6-F1
#
_entry.id   AF-A0A1H6XNL6-F1
#
_cell.length_a   1.000
_cell.length_b   1.000
_cell.length_c   1.000
_cell.angle_alpha   90.00
_cell.angle_beta   90.00
_cell.angle_gamma   90.00
#
_symmetry.space_group_name_H-M   'P 1'
#
loop_
_entity.id
_entity.type
_entity.pdbx_description
1 polymer ?
#
loop_
_entity_poly.entity_id
_entity_poly.type
_entity_poly.pdbx_seq_one_letter_code
_entity_poly.pdbx_strand_id
1 'polypeptide(L)'
;MQRISRGLLGNIRIVIPPLVEQTQVARFLDHETARIDGLIAEQQRLIELLKEKRQAVISHAVTKGLDPSVPMKDSGVEWLGEVPAHWRSHRVKRLFRQSKRQGYTDMEVLSVYRDHGVIRKSSRNDNNNKTPEDLSLYQLVNVGDLVVNKMKAWQGSLGVSVHHGITSPDYVVYSPSHDEVPKFIHYLLSANHMPEVYLSISNGIRPSQWRIEPEKFEQLEIFLPRVC
;
A
#
# COMPACT_ATOMS: atom_id res chain seq x y z
N MET A 1 32.10 -7.11 1.73
CA MET A 1 32.34 -6.16 2.83
C MET A 1 33.84 -5.93 2.94
N GLN A 2 34.33 -4.74 2.54
CA GLN A 2 35.72 -4.36 2.81
C GLN A 2 35.87 -4.03 4.30
N ARG A 3 36.97 -4.47 4.92
CA ARG A 3 37.28 -4.22 6.33
C ARG A 3 38.58 -3.43 6.42
N ILE A 4 38.64 -2.47 7.34
CA ILE A 4 39.86 -1.70 7.63
C ILE A 4 40.75 -2.53 8.55
N SER A 5 42.04 -2.68 8.23
CA SER A 5 43.00 -3.43 9.05
C SER A 5 43.48 -2.59 10.24
N ARG A 6 43.81 -3.25 11.36
CA ARG A 6 44.35 -2.56 12.56
C ARG A 6 45.63 -1.77 12.26
N GLY A 7 46.51 -2.32 11.42
CA GLY A 7 47.75 -1.65 11.01
C GLY A 7 47.49 -0.38 10.19
N LEU A 8 46.45 -0.38 9.35
CA LEU A 8 46.04 0.81 8.61
C LEU A 8 45.51 1.89 9.56
N LEU A 9 44.61 1.53 10.49
CA LEU A 9 44.06 2.42 11.51
C LEU A 9 45.16 3.08 12.37
N GLY A 10 46.14 2.30 12.84
CA GLY A 10 47.23 2.79 13.68
C GLY A 10 48.20 3.76 12.97
N ASN A 11 48.22 3.77 11.64
CA ASN A 11 49.08 4.62 10.84
C ASN A 11 48.39 5.90 10.32
N ILE A 12 47.10 6.09 10.64
CA ILE A 12 46.38 7.32 10.27
C ILE A 12 46.92 8.47 11.11
N ARG A 13 47.51 9.46 10.45
CA ARG A 13 47.92 10.72 11.10
C ARG A 13 46.69 11.60 11.27
N ILE A 14 46.44 12.03 12.51
CA ILE A 14 45.38 12.98 12.83
C ILE A 14 45.97 14.23 13.48
N VAL A 15 45.32 15.36 13.27
CA VAL A 15 45.68 16.61 13.95
C VAL A 15 45.05 16.60 15.33
N ILE A 16 45.85 16.89 16.36
CA ILE A 16 45.40 16.95 17.76
C ILE A 16 45.56 18.39 18.24
N PRO A 17 44.50 19.21 18.21
CA PRO A 17 44.56 20.57 18.73
C PRO A 17 44.67 20.58 20.27
N PRO A 18 44.98 21.71 20.92
CA PRO A 18 44.98 21.82 22.39
C PRO A 18 43.63 21.44 23.02
N LEU A 19 43.64 20.96 24.26
CA LEU A 19 42.43 20.48 24.95
C LEU A 19 41.28 21.49 25.00
N VAL A 20 41.61 22.78 25.12
CA VAL A 20 40.61 23.86 25.11
C VAL A 20 39.87 23.91 23.76
N GLU A 21 40.62 23.86 22.65
CA GLU A 21 40.06 23.87 21.30
C GLU A 21 39.28 22.58 21.03
N GLN A 22 39.79 21.41 21.46
CA GLN A 22 39.04 20.15 21.38
C GLN A 22 37.68 20.24 22.07
N THR A 23 37.64 20.83 23.27
CA THR A 23 36.41 20.98 24.06
C THR A 23 35.43 21.95 23.38
N GLN A 24 35.93 23.04 22.80
CA GLN A 24 35.10 24.00 22.08
C GLN A 24 34.50 23.38 20.80
N VAL A 25 35.32 22.67 20.03
CA VAL A 25 34.86 21.94 18.85
C VAL A 25 33.81 20.90 19.22
N ALA A 26 34.06 20.09 20.25
CA ALA A 26 33.10 19.08 20.71
C ALA A 26 31.75 19.71 21.10
N ARG A 27 31.77 20.77 21.92
CA ARG A 27 30.53 21.47 22.35
C ARG A 27 29.77 22.09 21.18
N PHE A 28 30.48 22.69 20.23
CA PHE A 28 29.86 23.25 19.04
C PHE A 28 29.20 22.15 18.20
N LEU A 29 29.91 21.04 17.97
CA LEU A 29 29.37 19.90 17.24
C LEU A 29 28.16 19.30 17.95
N ASP A 30 28.22 19.09 19.27
CA ASP A 30 27.09 18.59 20.06
C ASP A 30 25.85 19.49 19.91
N HIS A 31 26.03 20.80 19.88
CA HIS A 31 24.94 21.76 19.69
C HIS A 31 24.34 21.67 18.29
N GLU A 32 25.17 21.72 17.24
CA GLU A 32 24.69 21.72 15.86
C GLU A 32 24.09 20.37 15.45
N THR A 33 24.65 19.25 15.91
CA THR A 33 24.08 17.92 15.64
C THR A 33 22.75 17.73 16.37
N ALA A 34 22.63 18.14 17.63
CA ALA A 34 21.36 18.09 18.36
C ALA A 34 20.27 18.96 17.67
N ARG A 35 20.65 20.11 17.12
CA ARG A 35 19.75 20.95 16.32
C ARG A 35 19.31 20.24 15.04
N ILE A 36 20.24 19.63 14.30
CA ILE A 36 19.93 18.86 13.08
C ILE A 36 18.98 17.69 13.41
N ASP A 37 19.27 16.93 14.46
CA ASP A 37 18.45 15.79 14.89
C ASP A 37 17.04 16.24 15.28
N GLY A 38 16.91 17.38 15.97
CA GLY A 38 15.61 17.98 16.27
C GLY A 38 14.81 18.33 15.03
N LEU A 39 15.45 18.91 14.00
CA LEU A 39 14.81 19.22 12.72
C LEU A 39 14.39 17.95 11.96
N ILE A 40 15.22 16.91 11.97
CA ILE A 40 14.89 15.61 11.35
C ILE A 40 13.65 15.01 12.01
N ALA A 41 13.57 15.04 13.35
CA ALA A 41 12.43 14.52 14.09
C ALA A 41 11.14 15.26 13.76
N GLU A 42 11.16 16.60 13.69
CA GLU A 42 9.98 17.39 13.34
C GLU A 42 9.54 17.15 11.89
N GLN A 43 10.50 17.04 10.96
CA GLN A 43 10.19 16.74 9.57
C GLN A 43 9.55 15.35 9.40
N GLN A 44 10.06 14.34 10.12
CA GLN A 44 9.50 13.00 10.11
C GLN A 44 8.07 12.97 10.68
N ARG A 45 7.82 13.70 11.78
CA ARG A 45 6.48 13.86 12.36
C ARG A 45 5.51 14.53 11.37
N LEU A 46 5.95 15.58 10.68
CA LEU A 46 5.13 16.24 9.66
C LEU A 46 4.75 15.30 8.51
N ILE A 47 5.69 14.47 8.05
CA ILE A 47 5.43 13.45 7.01
C ILE A 47 4.35 12.47 7.47
N GLU A 48 4.40 12.01 8.72
CA GLU A 48 3.41 11.11 9.30
C GLU A 48 2.02 11.75 9.36
N LEU A 49 1.92 12.99 9.86
CA LEU A 49 0.67 13.74 9.91
C LEU A 49 0.08 13.99 8.52
N LEU A 50 0.91 14.28 7.52
CA LEU A 50 0.45 14.46 6.14
C LEU A 50 -0.08 13.15 5.53
N LYS A 51 0.55 12.01 5.84
CA LYS A 51 0.05 10.70 5.41
C LYS A 51 -1.29 10.38 6.07
N GLU A 52 -1.41 10.61 7.37
CA GLU A 52 -2.67 10.42 8.12
C GLU A 52 -3.78 11.31 7.56
N LYS A 53 -3.53 12.61 7.42
CA LYS A 53 -4.49 13.56 6.85
C LYS A 53 -4.93 13.16 5.44
N ARG A 54 -3.98 12.77 4.58
CA ARG A 54 -4.30 12.29 3.22
C ARG A 54 -5.23 11.08 3.27
N GLN A 55 -4.95 10.11 4.12
CA GLN A 55 -5.79 8.91 4.23
C GLN A 55 -7.18 9.23 4.81
N ALA A 56 -7.27 10.12 5.80
CA ALA A 56 -8.54 10.57 6.35
C ALA A 56 -9.41 11.28 5.30
N VAL A 57 -8.81 12.17 4.49
CA VAL A 57 -9.52 12.87 3.41
C VAL A 57 -10.01 11.89 2.35
N ILE A 58 -9.18 10.94 1.93
CA ILE A 58 -9.58 9.91 0.97
C ILE A 58 -10.74 9.09 1.53
N SER A 59 -10.58 8.56 2.74
CA SER A 59 -11.58 7.73 3.43
C SER A 59 -12.91 8.45 3.56
N HIS A 60 -12.90 9.73 3.97
CA HIS A 60 -14.10 10.54 4.03
C HIS A 60 -14.75 10.72 2.64
N ALA A 61 -13.98 11.09 1.62
CA ALA A 61 -14.51 11.33 0.28
C ALA A 61 -15.11 10.05 -0.36
N VAL A 62 -14.49 8.88 -0.16
CA VAL A 62 -14.99 7.61 -0.73
C VAL A 62 -16.10 6.96 0.09
N THR A 63 -16.46 7.49 1.27
CA THR A 63 -17.55 6.94 2.11
C THR A 63 -18.71 7.91 2.29
N LYS A 64 -18.44 9.21 2.33
CA LYS A 64 -19.42 10.28 2.57
C LYS A 64 -19.62 11.21 1.38
N GLY A 65 -18.82 11.08 0.32
CA GLY A 65 -18.84 11.99 -0.82
C GLY A 65 -18.17 13.34 -0.52
N LEU A 66 -18.39 14.32 -1.40
CA LEU A 66 -17.76 15.65 -1.33
C LEU A 66 -18.71 16.74 -0.85
N ASP A 67 -20.02 16.55 -1.03
CA ASP A 67 -21.05 17.51 -0.65
C ASP A 67 -21.66 17.12 0.70
N PRO A 68 -21.42 17.87 1.78
CA PRO A 68 -21.93 17.55 3.11
C PRO A 68 -23.42 17.83 3.27
N SER A 69 -24.08 18.48 2.29
CA SER A 69 -25.50 18.82 2.36
C SER A 69 -26.42 17.69 1.86
N VAL A 70 -25.85 16.65 1.24
CA VAL A 70 -26.65 15.52 0.75
C VAL A 70 -27.25 14.73 1.90
N PRO A 71 -28.53 14.29 1.81
CA PRO A 71 -29.10 13.41 2.82
C PRO A 71 -28.28 12.14 2.98
N MET A 72 -28.12 11.70 4.22
CA MET A 72 -27.41 10.46 4.55
C MET A 72 -28.42 9.33 4.82
N LYS A 73 -27.98 8.09 4.66
CA LYS A 73 -28.71 6.88 5.08
C LYS A 73 -27.75 5.92 5.75
N ASP A 74 -28.26 5.07 6.63
CA ASP A 74 -27.49 3.93 7.12
C ASP A 74 -27.11 3.00 5.96
N SER A 75 -25.84 2.58 5.91
CA SER A 75 -25.36 1.70 4.84
C SER A 75 -25.91 0.27 4.98
N GLY A 76 -26.31 -0.14 6.17
CA GLY A 76 -26.68 -1.53 6.49
C GLY A 76 -25.49 -2.46 6.70
N VAL A 77 -24.24 -1.96 6.65
CA VAL A 77 -23.03 -2.73 6.95
C VAL A 77 -22.30 -2.15 8.17
N GLU A 78 -21.82 -3.03 9.04
CA GLU A 78 -21.26 -2.67 10.35
C GLU A 78 -20.06 -1.71 10.27
N TRP A 79 -19.24 -1.83 9.23
CA TRP A 79 -17.95 -1.15 9.14
C TRP A 79 -18.00 0.25 8.52
N LEU A 80 -19.13 0.66 7.92
CA LEU A 80 -19.20 1.88 7.11
C LEU A 80 -20.06 2.99 7.75
N GLY A 81 -21.04 2.62 8.58
CA GLY A 81 -22.00 3.56 9.16
C GLY A 81 -22.86 4.21 8.07
N GLU A 82 -23.01 5.53 8.09
CA GLU A 82 -23.85 6.24 7.11
C GLU A 82 -23.17 6.47 5.75
N VAL A 83 -23.94 6.53 4.67
CA VAL A 83 -23.48 6.90 3.32
C VAL A 83 -24.49 7.86 2.68
N PRO A 84 -24.12 8.61 1.62
CA PRO A 84 -25.10 9.45 0.92
C PRO A 84 -26.30 8.62 0.45
N ALA A 85 -27.50 9.14 0.65
CA ALA A 85 -28.75 8.41 0.42
C ALA A 85 -28.89 7.93 -1.03
N HIS A 86 -28.33 8.69 -1.99
CA HIS A 86 -28.35 8.38 -3.41
C HIS A 86 -27.32 7.32 -3.85
N TRP A 87 -26.37 6.93 -2.99
CA TRP A 87 -25.39 5.89 -3.30
C TRP A 87 -26.04 4.50 -3.32
N ARG A 88 -25.50 3.59 -4.14
CA ARG A 88 -26.01 2.22 -4.29
C ARG A 88 -25.01 1.22 -3.74
N SER A 89 -25.53 0.15 -3.10
CA SER A 89 -24.71 -0.99 -2.67
C SER A 89 -24.50 -1.96 -3.84
N HIS A 90 -23.26 -2.39 -4.01
CA HIS A 90 -22.83 -3.36 -5.00
C HIS A 90 -21.93 -4.40 -4.33
N ARG A 91 -22.15 -5.68 -4.64
CA ARG A 91 -21.17 -6.72 -4.29
C ARG A 91 -20.00 -6.66 -5.25
N VAL A 92 -18.79 -6.86 -4.76
CA VAL A 92 -17.56 -6.88 -5.58
C VAL A 92 -17.71 -7.78 -6.82
N LYS A 93 -18.30 -8.97 -6.69
CA LYS A 93 -18.54 -9.88 -7.83
C LYS A 93 -19.44 -9.35 -8.95
N ARG A 94 -20.25 -8.31 -8.69
CA ARG A 94 -21.06 -7.64 -9.73
C ARG A 94 -20.23 -6.65 -10.53
N LEU A 95 -19.16 -6.14 -9.93
CA LEU A 95 -18.26 -5.14 -10.48
C LEU A 95 -17.04 -5.79 -11.13
N PHE A 96 -16.63 -6.96 -10.65
CA PHE A 96 -15.40 -7.62 -11.03
C PHE A 96 -15.61 -9.09 -11.33
N ARG A 97 -14.87 -9.61 -12.32
CA ARG A 97 -14.81 -11.04 -12.64
C ARG A 97 -13.39 -11.54 -12.51
N GLN A 98 -13.20 -12.64 -11.79
CA GLN A 98 -11.89 -13.27 -11.70
C GLN A 98 -11.40 -13.69 -13.10
N SER A 99 -10.14 -13.37 -13.39
CA SER A 99 -9.50 -13.62 -14.67
C SER A 99 -8.20 -14.39 -14.44
N LYS A 100 -8.04 -15.51 -15.14
CA LYS A 100 -6.82 -16.32 -15.10
C LYS A 100 -6.29 -16.49 -16.50
N ARG A 101 -5.35 -15.61 -16.88
CA ARG A 101 -4.70 -15.57 -18.19
C ARG A 101 -3.20 -15.78 -17.97
N GLN A 102 -2.60 -16.79 -18.58
CA GLN A 102 -1.22 -17.23 -18.34
C GLN A 102 -0.45 -17.37 -19.66
N GLY A 103 0.86 -17.62 -19.60
CA GLY A 103 1.70 -17.81 -20.80
C GLY A 103 2.32 -16.54 -21.38
N TYR A 104 2.29 -15.42 -20.65
CA TYR A 104 2.84 -14.13 -21.09
C TYR A 104 4.23 -13.87 -20.46
N THR A 105 5.17 -14.79 -20.61
CA THR A 105 6.43 -14.83 -19.84
C THR A 105 7.37 -13.65 -20.05
N ASP A 106 7.28 -12.98 -21.20
CA ASP A 106 8.18 -11.87 -21.57
C ASP A 106 7.75 -10.51 -20.98
N MET A 107 6.67 -10.50 -20.20
CA MET A 107 6.09 -9.28 -19.65
C MET A 107 6.73 -8.84 -18.34
N GLU A 108 6.61 -7.55 -18.03
CA GLU A 108 7.12 -6.99 -16.79
C GLU A 108 6.40 -7.58 -15.56
N VAL A 109 7.19 -8.00 -14.57
CA VAL A 109 6.66 -8.54 -13.31
C VAL A 109 6.19 -7.40 -12.41
N LEU A 110 4.94 -7.51 -11.97
CA LEU A 110 4.28 -6.61 -11.05
C LEU A 110 4.28 -7.17 -9.63
N SER A 111 4.04 -6.30 -8.66
CA SER A 111 3.88 -6.63 -7.24
C SER A 111 2.82 -5.75 -6.62
N VAL A 112 2.24 -6.19 -5.51
CA VAL A 112 1.15 -5.47 -4.84
C VAL A 112 1.52 -5.14 -3.41
N TYR A 113 1.39 -3.86 -3.05
CA TYR A 113 1.74 -3.34 -1.72
C TYR A 113 0.56 -2.56 -1.13
N ARG A 114 0.45 -2.56 0.19
CA ARG A 114 -0.58 -1.82 0.93
C ARG A 114 -0.61 -0.34 0.54
N ASP A 115 0.53 0.33 0.61
CA ASP A 115 0.58 1.79 0.47
C ASP A 115 0.68 2.27 -0.99
N HIS A 116 0.89 1.36 -1.94
CA HIS A 116 1.18 1.70 -3.35
C HIS A 116 0.27 1.00 -4.36
N GLY A 117 -0.55 0.04 -3.94
CA GLY A 117 -1.32 -0.80 -4.85
C GLY A 117 -0.40 -1.64 -5.76
N VAL A 118 -0.74 -1.71 -7.04
CA VAL A 118 0.03 -2.46 -8.04
C VAL A 118 1.19 -1.61 -8.54
N ILE A 119 2.41 -2.14 -8.46
CA ILE A 119 3.63 -1.49 -8.93
C ILE A 119 4.47 -2.44 -9.76
N ARG A 120 5.38 -1.87 -10.57
CA ARG A 120 6.47 -2.62 -11.20
C ARG A 120 7.39 -3.17 -10.12
N LYS A 121 7.69 -4.48 -10.13
CA LYS A 121 8.56 -5.08 -9.12
C LYS A 121 9.97 -4.47 -9.13
N SER A 122 10.47 -4.15 -10.32
CA SER A 122 11.75 -3.48 -10.58
C SER A 122 11.87 -2.08 -9.94
N SER A 123 10.75 -1.43 -9.61
CA SER A 123 10.75 -0.08 -9.04
C SER A 123 11.18 0.00 -7.57
N ARG A 124 11.36 -1.15 -6.91
CA ARG A 124 11.79 -1.23 -5.51
C ARG A 124 12.88 -2.27 -5.31
N ASN A 125 13.80 -1.96 -4.41
CA ASN A 125 14.92 -2.81 -4.01
C ASN A 125 14.72 -3.45 -2.62
N ASP A 126 13.62 -3.16 -1.94
CA ASP A 126 13.26 -3.72 -0.63
C ASP A 126 12.45 -5.02 -0.73
N ASN A 127 12.15 -5.46 -1.96
CA ASN A 127 11.46 -6.72 -2.21
C ASN A 127 12.45 -7.89 -2.27
N ASN A 128 12.61 -8.60 -1.17
CA ASN A 128 13.50 -9.76 -1.09
C ASN A 128 12.89 -11.05 -1.68
N ASN A 129 11.65 -11.02 -2.19
CA ASN A 129 11.05 -12.21 -2.81
C ASN A 129 11.71 -12.48 -4.16
N LYS A 130 12.39 -13.63 -4.28
CA LYS A 130 12.99 -14.07 -5.54
C LYS A 130 11.90 -14.29 -6.61
N THR A 131 12.04 -13.64 -7.75
CA THR A 131 11.26 -14.00 -8.95
C THR A 131 11.75 -15.36 -9.45
N PRO A 132 10.87 -16.36 -9.67
CA PRO A 132 11.27 -17.63 -10.23
C PRO A 132 11.75 -17.46 -11.68
N GLU A 133 12.57 -18.41 -12.14
CA GLU A 133 13.06 -18.41 -13.53
C GLU A 133 11.94 -18.75 -14.53
N ASP A 134 11.01 -19.63 -14.13
CA ASP A 134 9.81 -19.94 -14.90
C ASP A 134 8.63 -19.03 -14.49
N LEU A 135 8.15 -18.25 -15.46
CA LEU A 135 7.03 -17.33 -15.32
C LEU A 135 5.75 -17.83 -16.01
N SER A 136 5.72 -19.07 -16.52
CA SER A 136 4.59 -19.62 -17.29
C SER A 136 3.25 -19.53 -16.55
N LEU A 137 3.27 -19.71 -15.22
CA LEU A 137 2.08 -19.64 -14.35
C LEU A 137 1.73 -18.22 -13.89
N TYR A 138 2.55 -17.22 -14.17
CA TYR A 138 2.23 -15.83 -13.82
C TYR A 138 1.01 -15.35 -14.64
N GLN A 139 0.21 -14.52 -13.99
CA GLN A 139 -1.09 -14.09 -14.51
C GLN A 139 -0.99 -12.71 -15.15
N LEU A 140 -1.56 -12.54 -16.33
CA LEU A 140 -1.65 -11.27 -17.05
C LEU A 140 -2.55 -10.28 -16.28
N VAL A 141 -2.00 -9.08 -16.07
CA VAL A 141 -2.66 -7.92 -15.49
C VAL A 141 -2.73 -6.81 -16.55
N ASN A 142 -3.94 -6.38 -16.86
CA ASN A 142 -4.22 -5.23 -17.69
C ASN A 142 -4.41 -3.97 -16.86
N VAL A 143 -4.30 -2.80 -17.51
CA VAL A 143 -4.72 -1.53 -16.89
C VAL A 143 -6.21 -1.61 -16.56
N GLY A 144 -6.56 -1.25 -15.32
CA GLY A 144 -7.92 -1.35 -14.79
C GLY A 144 -8.24 -2.67 -14.09
N ASP A 145 -7.41 -3.71 -14.21
CA ASP A 145 -7.60 -4.94 -13.43
C ASP A 145 -7.34 -4.67 -11.94
N LEU A 146 -8.18 -5.21 -11.08
CA LEU A 146 -7.97 -5.26 -9.64
C LEU A 146 -7.10 -6.48 -9.30
N VAL A 147 -5.96 -6.26 -8.64
CA VAL A 147 -5.06 -7.32 -8.21
C VAL A 147 -5.08 -7.43 -6.69
N VAL A 148 -5.35 -8.62 -6.18
CA VAL A 148 -5.46 -8.90 -4.74
C VAL A 148 -4.41 -9.93 -4.34
N ASN A 149 -3.48 -9.55 -3.47
CA ASN A 149 -2.57 -10.51 -2.86
C ASN A 149 -3.30 -11.23 -1.72
N LYS A 150 -3.92 -12.38 -1.99
CA LYS A 150 -4.76 -13.11 -1.03
C LYS A 150 -4.09 -13.39 0.33
N MET A 151 -2.76 -13.48 0.37
CA MET A 151 -1.97 -13.73 1.60
C MET A 151 -1.71 -12.47 2.44
N LYS A 152 -1.88 -11.29 1.87
CA LYS A 152 -1.61 -9.99 2.51
C LYS A 152 -2.76 -9.00 2.33
N ALA A 153 -3.85 -9.39 1.69
CA ALA A 153 -5.00 -8.53 1.46
C ALA A 153 -5.71 -8.17 2.78
N TRP A 154 -5.61 -9.01 3.82
CA TRP A 154 -6.08 -8.69 5.18
C TRP A 154 -5.36 -7.47 5.77
N GLN A 155 -4.20 -7.13 5.22
CA GLN A 155 -3.43 -5.93 5.50
C GLN A 155 -3.66 -4.82 4.46
N GLY A 156 -4.60 -4.95 3.54
CA GLY A 156 -4.81 -3.99 2.45
C GLY A 156 -3.87 -4.13 1.25
N SER A 157 -3.14 -5.24 1.10
CA SER A 157 -2.31 -5.51 -0.09
C SER A 157 -3.17 -5.88 -1.31
N LEU A 158 -3.74 -4.86 -1.93
CA LEU A 158 -4.51 -4.92 -3.18
C LEU A 158 -4.43 -3.58 -3.92
N GLY A 159 -4.84 -3.54 -5.19
CA GLY A 159 -4.99 -2.29 -5.90
C GLY A 159 -5.50 -2.46 -7.33
N VAL A 160 -6.06 -1.40 -7.90
CA VAL A 160 -6.40 -1.34 -9.32
C VAL A 160 -5.16 -0.97 -10.10
N SER A 161 -4.82 -1.76 -11.11
CA SER A 161 -3.58 -1.62 -11.85
C SER A 161 -3.62 -0.43 -12.79
N VAL A 162 -2.56 0.39 -12.75
CA VAL A 162 -2.23 1.38 -13.79
C VAL A 162 -1.15 0.85 -14.73
N HIS A 163 -0.76 -0.41 -14.57
CA HIS A 163 0.31 -1.07 -15.31
C HIS A 163 -0.24 -2.26 -16.10
N HIS A 164 0.44 -2.55 -17.21
CA HIS A 164 0.26 -3.77 -17.98
C HIS A 164 1.47 -4.67 -17.74
N GLY A 165 1.26 -5.91 -17.33
CA GLY A 165 2.33 -6.80 -16.88
C GLY A 165 1.80 -8.14 -16.39
N ILE A 166 2.62 -8.87 -15.64
CA ILE A 166 2.27 -10.17 -15.08
C ILE A 166 2.51 -10.21 -13.57
N THR A 167 1.73 -10.99 -12.84
CA THR A 167 1.85 -11.12 -11.38
C THR A 167 1.84 -12.58 -10.92
N SER A 168 2.30 -12.82 -9.69
CA SER A 168 2.38 -14.15 -9.10
C SER A 168 1.04 -14.92 -9.20
N PRO A 169 1.06 -16.25 -9.43
CA PRO A 169 -0.13 -17.10 -9.34
C PRO A 169 -0.79 -17.10 -7.95
N ASP A 170 -0.07 -16.66 -6.91
CA ASP A 170 -0.64 -16.49 -5.57
C ASP A 170 -1.59 -15.30 -5.46
N TYR A 171 -1.55 -14.36 -6.39
CA TYR A 171 -2.48 -13.23 -6.39
C TYR A 171 -3.73 -13.62 -7.17
N VAL A 172 -4.81 -12.87 -6.95
CA VAL A 172 -6.04 -13.01 -7.71
C VAL A 172 -6.18 -11.77 -8.56
N VAL A 173 -6.36 -11.97 -9.87
CA VAL A 173 -6.59 -10.88 -10.83
C VAL A 173 -8.06 -10.85 -11.17
N TYR A 174 -8.65 -9.67 -11.09
CA TYR A 174 -10.05 -9.41 -11.40
C TYR A 174 -10.15 -8.39 -12.52
N SER A 175 -10.86 -8.73 -13.58
CA SER A 175 -11.17 -7.77 -14.65
C SER A 175 -12.48 -7.03 -14.34
N PRO A 176 -12.53 -5.71 -14.59
CA PRO A 176 -13.73 -4.91 -14.34
C PRO A 176 -14.86 -5.33 -15.28
N SER A 177 -16.09 -5.25 -14.78
CA SER A 177 -17.36 -5.43 -15.49
C SER A 177 -18.28 -4.22 -15.24
N HIS A 178 -17.66 -3.05 -15.07
CA HIS A 178 -18.28 -1.77 -14.79
C HIS A 178 -17.50 -0.66 -15.50
N ASP A 179 -18.08 0.54 -15.54
CA ASP A 179 -17.46 1.73 -16.13
C ASP A 179 -16.98 2.76 -15.09
N GLU A 180 -17.02 2.40 -13.80
CA GLU A 180 -16.48 3.25 -12.71
C GLU A 180 -15.01 3.62 -12.94
N VAL A 181 -14.66 4.85 -12.52
CA VAL A 181 -13.30 5.38 -12.66
C VAL A 181 -12.31 4.49 -11.88
N PRO A 182 -11.29 3.88 -12.53
CA PRO A 182 -10.36 2.95 -11.88
C PRO A 182 -9.68 3.52 -10.63
N LYS A 183 -9.32 4.81 -10.68
CA LYS A 183 -8.68 5.50 -9.57
C LYS A 183 -9.60 5.69 -8.37
N PHE A 184 -10.90 5.91 -8.60
CA PHE A 184 -11.89 5.98 -7.53
C PHE A 184 -12.03 4.63 -6.85
N ILE A 185 -12.17 3.55 -7.62
CA ILE A 185 -12.23 2.18 -7.07
C ILE A 185 -10.97 1.82 -6.29
N HIS A 186 -9.79 2.22 -6.79
CA HIS A 186 -8.55 2.04 -6.04
C HIS A 186 -8.61 2.72 -4.67
N TYR A 187 -9.02 4.00 -4.61
CA TYR A 187 -9.13 4.72 -3.34
C TYR A 187 -10.18 4.12 -2.41
N LEU A 188 -11.32 3.68 -2.95
CA LEU A 188 -12.38 3.04 -2.20
C LEU A 188 -11.89 1.74 -1.54
N LEU A 189 -11.27 0.85 -2.31
CA LEU A 189 -10.79 -0.44 -1.81
C LEU A 189 -9.49 -0.32 -0.99
N SER A 190 -8.73 0.76 -1.14
CA SER A 190 -7.48 0.99 -0.39
C SER A 190 -7.65 2.00 0.75
N ALA A 191 -8.89 2.38 1.11
CA ALA A 191 -9.14 3.30 2.22
C ALA A 191 -8.67 2.73 3.57
N ASN A 192 -8.32 3.61 4.51
CA ASN A 192 -7.66 3.24 5.77
C ASN A 192 -8.46 2.28 6.68
N HIS A 193 -9.79 2.27 6.58
CA HIS A 193 -10.66 1.37 7.34
C HIS A 193 -10.76 -0.03 6.71
N MET A 194 -10.43 -0.17 5.42
CA MET A 194 -10.60 -1.43 4.68
C MET A 194 -9.76 -2.60 5.22
N PRO A 195 -8.52 -2.42 5.73
CA PRO A 195 -7.78 -3.51 6.36
C PRO A 195 -8.53 -4.20 7.51
N GLU A 196 -9.31 -3.47 8.31
CA GLU A 196 -10.12 -4.07 9.38
C GLU A 196 -11.27 -4.89 8.80
N VAL A 197 -11.91 -4.40 7.73
CA VAL A 197 -12.95 -5.13 6.97
C VAL A 197 -12.37 -6.40 6.36
N TYR A 198 -11.20 -6.29 5.74
CA TYR A 198 -10.50 -7.42 5.12
C TYR A 198 -10.06 -8.45 6.13
N LEU A 199 -9.62 -7.99 7.30
CA LEU A 199 -9.28 -8.86 8.41
C LEU A 199 -10.51 -9.62 8.93
N SER A 200 -11.66 -8.96 9.09
CA SER A 200 -12.88 -9.62 9.60
C SER A 200 -13.41 -10.72 8.69
N ILE A 201 -13.13 -10.64 7.38
CA ILE A 201 -13.46 -11.68 6.40
C ILE A 201 -12.30 -12.65 6.08
N SER A 202 -11.16 -12.53 6.76
CA SER A 202 -10.01 -13.42 6.57
C SER A 202 -10.07 -14.67 7.45
N ASN A 203 -9.37 -15.72 7.03
CA ASN A 203 -9.21 -16.95 7.79
C ASN A 203 -7.74 -17.22 8.11
N GLY A 204 -7.47 -17.79 9.29
CA GLY A 204 -6.21 -18.45 9.62
C GLY A 204 -5.91 -18.48 11.12
N ILE A 205 -5.06 -19.43 11.54
CA ILE A 205 -4.79 -19.70 12.96
C ILE A 205 -3.75 -18.72 13.52
N ARG A 206 -2.77 -18.33 12.70
CA ARG A 206 -1.68 -17.42 13.06
C ARG A 206 -1.63 -16.24 12.08
N PRO A 207 -1.18 -15.04 12.49
CA PRO A 207 -1.10 -13.89 11.59
C PRO A 207 -0.31 -14.13 10.29
N SER A 208 0.69 -15.01 10.30
CA SER A 208 1.46 -15.37 9.11
C SER A 208 0.70 -16.24 8.11
N GLN A 209 -0.38 -16.91 8.55
CA GLN A 209 -1.21 -17.80 7.75
C GLN A 209 -2.50 -17.12 7.26
N TRP A 210 -2.80 -15.93 7.78
CA TRP A 210 -4.01 -15.20 7.43
C TRP A 210 -4.11 -14.91 5.94
N ARG A 211 -5.29 -15.17 5.39
CA ARG A 211 -5.62 -14.92 3.98
C ARG A 211 -7.09 -14.62 3.80
N ILE A 212 -7.39 -13.86 2.76
CA ILE A 212 -8.75 -13.67 2.28
C ILE A 212 -9.06 -14.73 1.23
N GLU A 213 -10.17 -15.42 1.40
CA GLU A 213 -10.74 -16.30 0.37
C GLU A 213 -11.44 -15.46 -0.72
N PRO A 214 -11.18 -15.71 -2.01
CA PRO A 214 -11.79 -14.97 -3.12
C PRO A 214 -13.32 -14.86 -2.98
N GLU A 215 -13.97 -15.95 -2.59
CA GLU A 215 -15.42 -16.03 -2.44
C GLU A 215 -15.93 -15.07 -1.36
N LYS A 216 -15.18 -14.86 -0.28
CA LYS A 216 -15.54 -13.89 0.77
C LYS A 216 -15.33 -12.46 0.29
N PHE A 217 -14.20 -12.19 -0.37
CA PHE A 217 -13.92 -10.87 -0.96
C PHE A 217 -14.98 -10.47 -1.98
N GLU A 218 -15.38 -11.41 -2.83
CA GLU A 218 -16.39 -11.23 -3.89
C GLU A 218 -17.79 -10.88 -3.36
N GLN A 219 -18.13 -11.27 -2.13
CA GLN A 219 -19.40 -10.97 -1.49
C GLN A 219 -19.39 -9.65 -0.73
N LEU A 220 -18.22 -9.02 -0.55
CA LEU A 220 -18.09 -7.73 0.12
C LEU A 220 -18.98 -6.71 -0.58
N GLU A 221 -19.80 -6.02 0.21
CA GLU A 221 -20.63 -4.92 -0.28
C GLU A 221 -19.81 -3.63 -0.26
N ILE A 222 -19.87 -2.86 -1.34
CA ILE A 222 -19.26 -1.53 -1.45
C ILE A 222 -20.30 -0.56 -1.98
N PHE A 223 -20.12 0.72 -1.67
CA PHE A 223 -21.09 1.76 -2.00
C PHE A 223 -20.51 2.69 -3.05
N LEU A 224 -21.25 2.89 -4.14
CA LEU A 224 -20.82 3.72 -5.26
C LEU A 224 -21.76 4.91 -5.43
N PRO A 225 -21.22 6.10 -5.76
CA PRO A 225 -22.03 7.21 -6.21
C PRO A 225 -22.79 6.82 -7.48
N ARG A 226 -23.98 7.40 -7.67
CA ARG A 226 -24.71 7.18 -8.91
C ARG A 226 -23.93 7.89 -10.03
N VAL A 227 -23.43 7.14 -11.01
CA VAL A 227 -22.99 7.73 -12.27
C VAL A 227 -24.23 8.34 -12.92
N CYS A 228 -24.25 9.66 -13.08
CA CYS A 228 -25.29 10.36 -13.80
C CYS A 228 -25.28 9.99 -15.29
#